data_AF-A0A833J274-F1
#
_entry.id   AF-A0A833J274-F1
#
_cell.length_a   1.000
_cell.length_b   1.000
_cell.length_c   1.000
_cell.angle_alpha   90.00
_cell.angle_beta   90.00
_cell.angle_gamma   90.00
#
_symmetry.space_group_name_H-M   'P 1'
#
loop_
_entity.id
_entity.type
_entity.pdbx_description
1 polymer ?
#
loop_
_entity_poly.entity_id
_entity_poly.type
_entity_poly.pdbx_seq_one_letter_code
_entity_poly.pdbx_strand_id
1 'polypeptide(L)'
;MHSKIIVSFLIYFAAIQVLKAETDYAGKAGQIECQNLVRTTVDSRSWRRGGAPGGSPEAPFGIPVFAWTREVWQAFHARAIDCSKGKQTVEGSIIASLISSSYRENGPIAEQAARELESLQAWKASILKSAKDSVDQGGTADELAVKLEGLRRLADTPPTPSAKRSGRGVVAAAPGLVQTDVDEINAALLALEDKIRSVRLAEAEAWEKGKPEREAKAEAAKADAARRAAEDARIQKFAREKAEAEAAQRAEVEAQLRREEREKAETKRITEERLKVERESRLAAEKAEEARISSERLANACPSFKAKDGYYATRMKRSVELGEKLKNAPAISLNGPGAACPFFDDQISIYKEIHDDLYACLNSGEPKVKEAVENMTGMVMLFQQQKQGVGCP
;
A
#
# COMPACT_ATOMS: atom_id res chain seq x y z
N MET A 1 67.96 -0.52 35.80
CA MET A 1 67.33 -0.76 34.48
C MET A 1 68.11 -1.71 33.55
N HIS A 2 69.41 -1.96 33.75
CA HIS A 2 70.20 -2.82 32.85
C HIS A 2 70.10 -4.34 33.10
N SER A 3 69.56 -4.78 34.25
CA SER A 3 69.53 -6.20 34.62
C SER A 3 68.30 -6.98 34.07
N LYS A 4 67.20 -6.30 33.74
CA LYS A 4 65.99 -6.95 33.18
C LYS A 4 66.11 -7.30 31.69
N ILE A 5 66.97 -6.60 30.94
CA ILE A 5 67.17 -6.83 29.51
C ILE A 5 68.01 -8.09 29.26
N ILE A 6 68.97 -8.39 30.15
CA ILE A 6 69.86 -9.55 30.03
C ILE A 6 69.13 -10.86 30.32
N VAL A 7 68.19 -10.87 31.27
CA VAL A 7 67.38 -12.07 31.60
C VAL A 7 66.41 -12.40 30.47
N SER A 8 65.79 -11.41 29.83
CA SER A 8 64.92 -11.65 28.67
C SER A 8 65.69 -12.16 27.44
N PHE A 9 66.92 -11.71 27.21
CA PHE A 9 67.76 -12.22 26.11
C PHE A 9 68.24 -13.65 26.32
N LEU A 10 68.55 -14.05 27.56
CA LEU A 10 68.97 -15.41 27.89
C LEU A 10 67.81 -16.41 27.82
N ILE A 11 66.58 -16.00 28.19
CA ILE A 11 65.38 -16.83 28.02
C ILE A 11 65.04 -16.98 26.53
N TYR A 12 65.23 -15.93 25.72
CA TYR A 12 65.02 -16.01 24.27
C TYR A 12 66.05 -16.92 23.58
N PHE A 13 67.32 -16.89 24.00
CA PHE A 13 68.36 -17.79 23.46
C PHE A 13 68.19 -19.25 23.93
N ALA A 14 67.76 -19.48 25.16
CA ALA A 14 67.46 -20.83 25.65
C ALA A 14 66.21 -21.41 24.98
N ALA A 15 65.18 -20.60 24.72
CA ALA A 15 64.01 -21.02 23.96
C ALA A 15 64.35 -21.36 22.50
N ILE A 16 65.27 -20.62 21.86
CA ILE A 16 65.74 -20.92 20.50
C ILE A 16 66.56 -22.23 20.45
N GLN A 17 67.30 -22.56 21.52
CA GLN A 17 68.02 -23.84 21.61
C GLN A 17 67.09 -25.03 21.90
N VAL A 18 65.98 -24.83 22.62
CA VAL A 18 64.99 -25.89 22.90
C VAL A 18 63.98 -26.09 21.75
N LEU A 19 63.72 -25.06 20.93
CA LEU A 19 62.97 -25.17 19.67
C LEU A 19 63.73 -25.90 18.54
N LYS A 20 64.98 -26.33 18.82
CA LYS A 20 65.84 -27.08 17.90
C LYS A 20 66.31 -28.42 18.46
N ALA A 21 65.53 -29.03 19.36
CA ALA A 21 65.52 -30.48 19.42
C ALA A 21 64.77 -31.02 18.20
N GLU A 22 65.25 -30.71 16.99
CA GLU A 22 64.92 -31.50 15.81
C GLU A 22 65.26 -32.93 16.20
N THR A 23 64.24 -33.76 16.29
CA THR A 23 64.44 -35.18 16.52
C THR A 23 65.41 -35.65 15.44
N ASP A 24 66.59 -36.15 15.80
CA ASP A 24 67.61 -36.58 14.84
C ASP A 24 67.12 -37.81 14.08
N TYR A 25 66.33 -37.56 13.03
CA TYR A 25 65.70 -38.61 12.23
C TYR A 25 66.72 -39.35 11.38
N ALA A 26 67.82 -38.70 11.00
CA ALA A 26 68.94 -39.35 10.32
C ALA A 26 69.66 -40.31 11.28
N GLY A 27 69.91 -39.89 12.52
CA GLY A 27 70.40 -40.75 13.58
C GLY A 27 69.47 -41.93 13.88
N LYS A 28 68.16 -41.69 13.99
CA LYS A 28 67.16 -42.77 14.15
C LYS A 28 67.18 -43.75 12.98
N ALA A 29 67.23 -43.26 11.73
CA ALA A 29 67.33 -44.12 10.55
C ALA A 29 68.62 -44.94 10.55
N GLY A 30 69.74 -44.35 10.99
CA GLY A 30 71.03 -45.01 11.14
C GLY A 30 71.07 -46.08 12.24
N GLN A 31 70.11 -46.07 13.17
CA GLN A 31 70.05 -46.98 14.31
C GLN A 31 69.00 -48.09 14.16
N ILE A 32 68.26 -48.12 13.05
CA ILE A 32 67.26 -49.18 12.81
C ILE A 32 67.92 -50.55 12.93
N GLU A 33 67.27 -51.45 13.67
CA GLU A 33 67.78 -52.79 13.93
C GLU A 33 67.91 -53.61 12.64
N CYS A 34 68.99 -54.36 12.49
CA CYS A 34 69.28 -55.12 11.26
C CYS A 34 68.20 -56.16 10.92
N GLN A 35 67.50 -56.69 11.92
CA GLN A 35 66.38 -57.62 11.71
C GLN A 35 65.19 -56.99 10.97
N ASN A 36 65.06 -55.67 11.03
CA ASN A 36 64.02 -54.90 10.37
C ASN A 36 64.38 -54.52 8.93
N LEU A 37 65.62 -54.75 8.49
CA LEU A 37 66.14 -54.36 7.17
C LEU A 37 66.29 -55.58 6.26
N VAL A 38 65.15 -56.19 5.93
CA VAL A 38 65.06 -57.37 5.06
C VAL A 38 64.29 -57.04 3.79
N ARG A 39 64.40 -57.92 2.78
CA ARG A 39 63.78 -57.73 1.46
C ARG A 39 62.29 -57.36 1.53
N THR A 40 61.55 -57.95 2.48
CA THR A 40 60.10 -57.80 2.64
C THR A 40 59.68 -56.53 3.37
N THR A 41 60.61 -55.79 4.00
CA THR A 41 60.29 -54.59 4.77
C THR A 41 60.78 -53.31 4.08
N VAL A 42 61.89 -53.38 3.35
CA VAL A 42 62.54 -52.20 2.75
C VAL A 42 62.05 -51.85 1.34
N ASP A 43 61.24 -52.72 0.71
CA ASP A 43 60.67 -52.42 -0.60
C ASP A 43 59.67 -51.26 -0.56
N SER A 44 59.42 -50.65 -1.72
CA SER A 44 58.55 -49.46 -1.85
C SER A 44 57.13 -49.67 -1.29
N ARG A 45 56.52 -50.84 -1.53
CA ARG A 45 55.16 -51.13 -1.06
C ARG A 45 55.12 -51.39 0.43
N SER A 46 56.19 -51.95 0.96
CA SER A 46 56.31 -52.28 2.38
C SER A 46 56.57 -51.02 3.20
N TRP A 47 57.40 -50.09 2.70
CA TRP A 47 57.55 -48.75 3.28
C TRP A 47 56.20 -48.03 3.43
N ARG A 48 55.35 -48.04 2.38
CA ARG A 48 53.98 -47.46 2.43
C ARG A 48 53.04 -48.11 3.44
N ARG A 49 53.36 -49.32 3.90
CA ARG A 49 52.59 -50.06 4.91
C ARG A 49 53.20 -49.95 6.31
N GLY A 50 54.27 -49.16 6.48
CA GLY A 50 54.98 -48.95 7.73
C GLY A 50 56.36 -49.60 7.82
N GLY A 51 56.74 -50.41 6.84
CA GLY A 51 58.06 -51.04 6.77
C GLY A 51 58.22 -52.17 7.79
N ALA A 52 58.91 -51.88 8.89
CA ALA A 52 59.20 -52.84 9.97
C ALA A 52 57.97 -53.19 10.82
N PRO A 53 57.99 -54.30 11.57
CA PRO A 53 57.01 -54.59 12.61
C PRO A 53 56.93 -53.43 13.61
N GLY A 54 55.72 -52.91 13.86
CA GLY A 54 55.49 -51.74 14.72
C GLY A 54 55.59 -50.38 14.02
N GLY A 55 56.00 -50.33 12.76
CA GLY A 55 55.86 -49.13 11.92
C GLY A 55 54.43 -48.97 11.40
N SER A 56 54.04 -47.74 11.07
CA SER A 56 52.74 -47.41 10.49
C SER A 56 52.90 -46.67 9.15
N PRO A 57 51.87 -46.63 8.29
CA PRO A 57 51.91 -45.84 7.06
C PRO A 57 52.30 -44.36 7.26
N GLU A 58 52.00 -43.80 8.42
CA GLU A 58 52.32 -42.41 8.81
C GLU A 58 53.75 -42.25 9.34
N ALA A 59 54.32 -43.32 9.88
CA ALA A 59 55.69 -43.37 10.37
C ALA A 59 56.40 -44.67 9.98
N PRO A 60 56.81 -44.82 8.71
CA PRO A 60 57.57 -45.98 8.26
C PRO A 60 58.84 -46.13 9.08
N PHE A 61 59.08 -47.33 9.62
CA PHE A 61 60.20 -47.60 10.54
C PHE A 61 60.23 -46.68 11.78
N GLY A 62 59.08 -46.15 12.21
CA GLY A 62 58.98 -45.22 13.34
C GLY A 62 59.48 -43.80 13.03
N ILE A 63 59.76 -43.50 11.76
CA ILE A 63 60.15 -42.17 11.28
C ILE A 63 58.98 -41.56 10.50
N PRO A 64 58.46 -40.39 10.90
CA PRO A 64 57.34 -39.76 10.21
C PRO A 64 57.61 -39.52 8.73
N VAL A 65 56.60 -39.69 7.87
CA VAL A 65 56.74 -39.53 6.41
C VAL A 65 57.39 -38.19 6.01
N PHE A 66 57.00 -37.08 6.63
CA PHE A 66 57.56 -35.75 6.35
C PHE A 66 59.05 -35.63 6.69
N ALA A 67 59.56 -36.48 7.58
CA ALA A 67 60.94 -36.45 8.05
C ALA A 67 61.89 -37.27 7.15
N TRP A 68 61.38 -38.00 6.16
CA TRP A 68 62.18 -38.79 5.23
C TRP A 68 62.87 -37.92 4.17
N THR A 69 63.77 -37.05 4.61
CA THR A 69 64.63 -36.24 3.74
C THR A 69 65.68 -37.10 3.04
N ARG A 70 66.40 -36.51 2.08
CA ARG A 70 67.49 -37.18 1.37
C ARG A 70 68.55 -37.71 2.35
N GLU A 71 68.86 -36.97 3.40
CA GLU A 71 69.83 -37.33 4.44
C GLU A 71 69.34 -38.53 5.26
N VAL A 72 68.06 -38.56 5.63
CA VAL A 72 67.44 -39.69 6.35
C VAL A 72 67.42 -40.94 5.48
N TRP A 73 67.10 -40.82 4.20
CA TRP A 73 67.20 -41.92 3.24
C TRP A 73 68.63 -42.44 3.06
N GLN A 74 69.62 -41.55 3.05
CA GLN A 74 71.04 -41.94 2.98
C GLN A 74 71.49 -42.67 4.25
N ALA A 75 71.08 -42.20 5.42
CA ALA A 75 71.37 -42.87 6.69
C ALA A 75 70.71 -44.26 6.77
N PHE A 76 69.44 -44.37 6.35
CA PHE A 76 68.72 -45.63 6.22
C PHE A 76 69.43 -46.61 5.26
N HIS A 77 69.84 -46.10 4.10
CA HIS A 77 70.55 -46.89 3.10
C HIS A 77 71.92 -47.37 3.60
N ALA A 78 72.70 -46.50 4.23
CA ALA A 78 74.00 -46.84 4.82
C ALA A 78 73.85 -47.92 5.91
N ARG A 79 72.82 -47.79 6.76
CA ARG A 79 72.50 -48.78 7.79
C ARG A 79 72.12 -50.13 7.21
N ALA A 80 71.30 -50.15 6.16
CA ALA A 80 70.94 -51.40 5.48
C ALA A 80 72.16 -52.10 4.85
N ILE A 81 73.08 -51.34 4.25
CA ILE A 81 74.34 -51.87 3.74
C ILE A 81 75.17 -52.47 4.89
N ASP A 82 75.33 -51.75 6.00
CA ASP A 82 76.07 -52.21 7.16
C ASP A 82 75.53 -53.53 7.72
N CYS A 83 74.21 -53.62 7.88
CA CYS A 83 73.51 -54.83 8.31
C CYS A 83 73.64 -56.02 7.33
N SER A 84 74.02 -55.78 6.07
CA SER A 84 74.18 -56.81 5.04
C SER A 84 75.61 -57.31 4.87
N LYS A 85 76.62 -56.70 5.53
CA LYS A 85 78.05 -57.03 5.36
C LYS A 85 78.42 -58.48 5.68
N GLY A 86 77.62 -59.18 6.48
CA GLY A 86 77.81 -60.61 6.82
C GLY A 86 76.92 -61.58 6.02
N LYS A 87 76.08 -61.07 5.11
CA LYS A 87 75.18 -61.88 4.26
C LYS A 87 75.83 -62.16 2.91
N GLN A 88 75.26 -63.09 2.13
CA GLN A 88 75.73 -63.34 0.76
C GLN A 88 75.75 -62.01 -0.03
N THR A 89 76.81 -61.79 -0.81
CA THR A 89 77.04 -60.54 -1.58
C THR A 89 75.85 -60.16 -2.49
N VAL A 90 75.10 -61.15 -2.97
CA VAL A 90 73.88 -60.98 -3.77
C VAL A 90 72.72 -60.42 -2.95
N GLU A 91 72.55 -60.80 -1.68
CA GLU A 91 71.43 -60.33 -0.84
C GLU A 91 71.62 -58.86 -0.44
N GLY A 92 72.84 -58.45 -0.11
CA GLY A 92 73.15 -57.05 0.20
C GLY A 92 72.90 -56.11 -0.99
N SER A 93 73.26 -56.54 -2.21
CA SER A 93 73.01 -55.73 -3.42
C SER A 93 71.51 -55.60 -3.76
N ILE A 94 70.73 -56.65 -3.52
CA ILE A 94 69.25 -56.61 -3.69
C ILE A 94 68.63 -55.63 -2.69
N ILE A 95 69.03 -55.67 -1.42
CA ILE A 95 68.50 -54.76 -0.38
C ILE A 95 68.81 -53.30 -0.74
N ALA A 96 70.04 -52.99 -1.13
CA ALA A 96 70.44 -51.65 -1.57
C ALA A 96 69.62 -51.17 -2.78
N SER A 97 69.39 -52.05 -3.76
CA SER A 97 68.56 -51.75 -4.94
C SER A 97 67.11 -51.45 -4.57
N LEU A 98 66.52 -52.22 -3.65
CA LEU A 98 65.14 -52.01 -3.20
C LEU A 98 64.96 -50.69 -2.46
N ILE A 99 65.91 -50.31 -1.60
CA ILE A 99 65.89 -49.02 -0.91
C ILE A 99 66.01 -47.87 -1.90
N SER A 100 66.89 -48.01 -2.91
CA SER A 100 67.04 -47.01 -3.97
C SER A 100 65.75 -46.85 -4.79
N SER A 101 65.05 -47.95 -5.09
CA SER A 101 63.72 -47.92 -5.73
C SER A 101 62.67 -47.28 -4.83
N SER A 102 62.68 -47.60 -3.54
CA SER A 102 61.78 -47.04 -2.53
C SER A 102 61.95 -45.53 -2.40
N TYR A 103 63.19 -45.02 -2.38
CA TYR A 103 63.46 -43.59 -2.43
C TYR A 103 62.89 -42.93 -3.69
N ARG A 104 63.08 -43.54 -4.87
CA ARG A 104 62.57 -42.98 -6.13
C ARG A 104 61.04 -42.90 -6.16
N GLU A 105 60.36 -43.89 -5.58
CA GLU A 105 58.90 -44.00 -5.60
C GLU A 105 58.20 -43.26 -4.44
N ASN A 106 58.86 -43.15 -3.28
CA ASN A 106 58.29 -42.61 -2.05
C ASN A 106 58.91 -41.27 -1.62
N GLY A 107 60.08 -40.91 -2.15
CA GLY A 107 60.73 -39.61 -1.93
C GLY A 107 59.81 -38.42 -2.25
N PRO A 108 59.13 -38.39 -3.42
CA PRO A 108 58.16 -37.33 -3.71
C PRO A 108 57.00 -37.23 -2.71
N ILE A 109 56.59 -38.36 -2.11
CA ILE A 109 55.53 -38.38 -1.08
C ILE A 109 56.04 -37.75 0.22
N ALA A 110 57.26 -38.09 0.63
CA ALA A 110 57.90 -37.48 1.79
C ALA A 110 58.11 -35.96 1.60
N GLU A 111 58.56 -35.54 0.43
CA GLU A 111 58.71 -34.12 0.07
C GLU A 111 57.37 -33.36 0.07
N GLN A 112 56.31 -33.99 -0.44
CA GLN A 112 54.97 -33.39 -0.41
C GLN A 112 54.48 -33.23 1.03
N ALA A 113 54.62 -34.27 1.86
CA ALA A 113 54.25 -34.21 3.27
C ALA A 113 55.02 -33.14 4.06
N ALA A 114 56.31 -32.93 3.74
CA ALA A 114 57.11 -31.86 4.33
C ALA A 114 56.57 -30.46 3.95
N ARG A 115 56.25 -30.23 2.67
CA ARG A 115 55.66 -28.95 2.22
C ARG A 115 54.30 -28.68 2.85
N GLU A 116 53.47 -29.72 2.99
CA GLU A 116 52.17 -29.60 3.64
C GLU A 116 52.32 -29.23 5.12
N LEU A 117 53.27 -29.83 5.84
CA LEU A 117 53.58 -29.46 7.23
C LEU A 117 54.05 -28.01 7.36
N GLU A 118 54.98 -27.58 6.51
CA GLU A 118 55.45 -26.18 6.49
C GLU A 118 54.29 -25.21 6.23
N SER A 119 53.41 -25.53 5.29
CA SER A 119 52.24 -24.70 4.96
C SER A 119 51.27 -24.58 6.14
N LEU A 120 51.04 -25.67 6.89
CA LEU A 120 50.19 -25.68 8.07
C LEU A 120 50.82 -24.89 9.21
N GLN A 121 52.12 -25.02 9.43
CA GLN A 121 52.85 -24.24 10.44
C GLN A 121 52.84 -22.74 10.10
N ALA A 122 53.04 -22.38 8.84
CA ALA A 122 52.97 -20.98 8.38
C ALA A 122 51.55 -20.41 8.56
N TRP A 123 50.51 -21.17 8.23
CA TRP A 123 49.13 -20.78 8.43
C TRP A 123 48.79 -20.61 9.93
N LYS A 124 49.20 -21.56 10.78
CA LYS A 124 49.06 -21.48 12.25
C LYS A 124 49.73 -20.22 12.80
N ALA A 125 51.00 -19.99 12.43
CA ALA A 125 51.76 -18.82 12.85
C ALA A 125 51.10 -17.51 12.38
N SER A 126 50.53 -17.49 11.17
CA SER A 126 49.79 -16.33 10.65
C SER A 126 48.54 -16.03 11.47
N ILE A 127 47.74 -17.04 11.84
CA ILE A 127 46.54 -16.85 12.67
C ILE A 127 46.93 -16.37 14.07
N LEU A 128 47.88 -17.04 14.73
CA LEU A 128 48.34 -16.66 16.08
C LEU A 128 48.92 -15.25 16.11
N LYS A 129 49.76 -14.91 15.13
CA LYS A 129 50.29 -13.56 14.99
C LYS A 129 49.18 -12.54 14.78
N SER A 130 48.23 -12.82 13.88
CA SER A 130 47.11 -11.91 13.65
C SER A 130 46.26 -11.70 14.89
N ALA A 131 46.04 -12.75 15.70
CA ALA A 131 45.30 -12.64 16.96
C ALA A 131 46.05 -11.77 17.97
N LYS A 132 47.35 -12.01 18.13
CA LYS A 132 48.23 -11.24 19.01
C LYS A 132 48.29 -9.77 18.61
N ASP A 133 48.51 -9.50 17.33
CA ASP A 133 48.56 -8.14 16.78
C ASP A 133 47.24 -7.40 17.07
N SER A 134 46.09 -8.07 16.98
CA SER A 134 44.78 -7.47 17.30
C SER A 134 44.58 -7.22 18.80
N VAL A 135 45.13 -8.06 19.69
CA VAL A 135 45.10 -7.81 21.14
C VAL A 135 45.94 -6.58 21.50
N ASP A 136 47.11 -6.45 20.88
CA ASP A 136 48.09 -5.37 21.13
C ASP A 136 47.65 -4.02 20.52
N GLN A 137 47.27 -4.02 19.24
CA GLN A 137 46.89 -2.80 18.51
C GLN A 137 45.47 -2.33 18.86
N GLY A 138 44.64 -3.22 19.39
CA GLY A 138 43.22 -2.98 19.60
C GLY A 138 42.41 -3.07 18.30
N GLY A 139 41.13 -2.78 18.41
CA GLY A 139 40.15 -2.90 17.32
C GLY A 139 38.74 -2.83 17.87
N THR A 140 37.76 -2.85 16.99
CA THR A 140 36.35 -2.97 17.39
C THR A 140 36.07 -4.36 17.94
N ALA A 141 35.05 -4.48 18.79
CA ALA A 141 34.68 -5.79 19.34
C ALA A 141 34.28 -6.80 18.25
N ASP A 142 33.73 -6.34 17.12
CA ASP A 142 33.33 -7.19 16.00
C ASP A 142 34.55 -7.71 15.21
N GLU A 143 35.56 -6.87 14.97
CA GLU A 143 36.82 -7.29 14.34
C GLU A 143 37.55 -8.33 15.19
N LEU A 144 37.59 -8.12 16.51
CA LEU A 144 38.16 -9.10 17.44
C LEU A 144 37.36 -10.40 17.44
N ALA A 145 36.03 -10.36 17.39
CA ALA A 145 35.21 -11.58 17.33
C ALA A 145 35.49 -12.44 16.09
N VAL A 146 35.78 -11.83 14.93
CA VAL A 146 36.19 -12.56 13.71
C VAL A 146 37.53 -13.27 13.91
N LYS A 147 38.48 -12.65 14.62
CA LYS A 147 39.77 -13.28 14.95
C LYS A 147 39.61 -14.41 15.96
N LEU A 148 38.71 -14.25 16.93
CA LEU A 148 38.36 -15.30 17.90
C LEU A 148 37.81 -16.53 17.19
N GLU A 149 36.90 -16.34 16.24
CA GLU A 149 36.35 -17.42 15.42
C GLU A 149 37.44 -18.11 14.59
N GLY A 150 38.39 -17.36 14.03
CA GLY A 150 39.56 -17.92 13.34
C GLY A 150 40.43 -18.81 14.25
N LEU A 151 40.66 -18.40 15.49
CA LEU A 151 41.39 -19.20 16.49
C LEU A 151 40.59 -20.42 16.94
N ARG A 152 39.27 -20.30 17.13
CA ARG A 152 38.41 -21.45 17.46
C ARG A 152 38.42 -22.48 16.35
N ARG A 153 38.34 -22.05 15.09
CA ARG A 153 38.50 -22.96 13.94
C ARG A 153 39.87 -23.63 13.91
N LEU A 154 40.92 -22.91 14.26
CA LEU A 154 42.27 -23.50 14.37
C LEU A 154 42.32 -24.55 15.49
N ALA A 155 41.67 -24.29 16.64
CA ALA A 155 41.56 -25.25 17.75
C ALA A 155 40.69 -26.47 17.40
N ASP A 156 39.60 -26.24 16.67
CA ASP A 156 38.65 -27.26 16.22
C ASP A 156 39.13 -28.02 14.99
N THR A 157 40.21 -27.57 14.33
CA THR A 157 40.81 -28.29 13.21
C THR A 157 41.35 -29.61 13.75
N PRO A 158 40.68 -30.75 13.49
CA PRO A 158 41.12 -32.00 14.06
C PRO A 158 42.51 -32.32 13.48
N PRO A 159 43.39 -32.96 14.24
CA PRO A 159 44.63 -33.51 13.72
C PRO A 159 44.32 -34.74 12.84
N THR A 160 43.67 -34.58 11.69
CA THR A 160 43.39 -35.70 10.79
C THR A 160 43.22 -35.28 9.33
N PRO A 161 43.53 -36.21 8.40
CA PRO A 161 43.98 -35.91 7.05
C PRO A 161 42.82 -35.37 6.21
N SER A 162 43.12 -34.43 5.32
CA SER A 162 42.20 -34.03 4.26
C SER A 162 42.05 -35.19 3.26
N ALA A 163 41.25 -36.19 3.65
CA ALA A 163 40.80 -37.28 2.81
C ALA A 163 39.69 -36.77 1.90
N LYS A 164 40.04 -35.95 0.89
CA LYS A 164 39.22 -35.74 -0.32
C LYS A 164 39.96 -34.94 -1.38
N ARG A 165 40.95 -35.57 -2.04
CA ARG A 165 41.25 -35.27 -3.45
C ARG A 165 41.79 -36.52 -4.16
N SER A 166 40.86 -37.25 -4.77
CA SER A 166 41.03 -38.15 -5.92
C SER A 166 42.33 -38.95 -6.08
N GLY A 167 42.25 -40.27 -5.84
CA GLY A 167 43.04 -41.28 -6.58
C GLY A 167 44.21 -41.92 -5.83
N ARG A 168 44.01 -43.16 -5.34
CA ARG A 168 45.02 -44.16 -4.94
C ARG A 168 46.32 -43.59 -4.31
N GLY A 169 46.23 -43.19 -3.05
CA GLY A 169 47.38 -43.02 -2.17
C GLY A 169 46.89 -42.73 -0.76
N VAL A 170 47.33 -43.52 0.23
CA VAL A 170 47.18 -43.16 1.64
C VAL A 170 48.07 -41.93 1.84
N VAL A 171 47.49 -40.74 1.89
CA VAL A 171 48.22 -39.51 2.19
C VAL A 171 48.44 -39.51 3.70
N ALA A 172 49.71 -39.51 4.10
CA ALA A 172 50.10 -39.47 5.51
C ALA A 172 49.42 -38.28 6.19
N ALA A 173 48.77 -38.53 7.33
CA ALA A 173 48.23 -37.46 8.15
C ALA A 173 49.40 -36.56 8.60
N ALA A 174 49.28 -35.25 8.36
CA ALA A 174 50.19 -34.28 8.97
C ALA A 174 50.16 -34.46 10.50
N PRO A 175 51.31 -34.31 11.19
CA PRO A 175 51.33 -34.35 12.64
C PRO A 175 50.31 -33.37 13.19
N GLY A 176 49.47 -33.86 14.11
CA GLY A 176 48.53 -33.04 14.83
C GLY A 176 49.22 -31.92 15.60
N LEU A 177 48.44 -30.91 15.99
CA LEU A 177 48.90 -29.86 16.91
C LEU A 177 49.55 -30.52 18.13
N VAL A 178 50.81 -30.18 18.42
CA VAL A 178 51.47 -30.66 19.63
C VAL A 178 50.88 -29.95 20.85
N GLN A 179 51.01 -30.52 22.05
CA GLN A 179 50.41 -29.94 23.26
C GLN A 179 50.80 -28.46 23.47
N THR A 180 52.04 -28.09 23.15
CA THR A 180 52.51 -26.69 23.19
C THR A 180 51.74 -25.78 22.23
N ASP A 181 51.32 -26.28 21.08
CA ASP A 181 50.50 -25.54 20.12
C ASP A 181 49.08 -25.31 20.67
N VAL A 182 48.52 -26.34 21.30
CA VAL A 182 47.20 -26.29 21.96
C VAL A 182 47.22 -25.27 23.09
N ASP A 183 48.26 -25.27 23.92
CA ASP A 183 48.41 -24.32 25.02
C ASP A 183 48.56 -22.88 24.51
N GLU A 184 49.30 -22.67 23.42
CA GLU A 184 49.46 -21.36 22.78
C GLU A 184 48.15 -20.84 22.18
N ILE A 185 47.39 -21.71 21.51
CA ILE A 185 46.06 -21.37 20.96
C ILE A 185 45.08 -21.03 22.08
N ASN A 186 45.05 -21.82 23.16
CA ASN A 186 44.19 -21.57 24.32
C ASN A 186 44.54 -20.26 25.03
N ALA A 187 45.83 -19.95 25.17
CA ALA A 187 46.27 -18.68 25.72
C ALA A 187 45.83 -17.49 24.84
N ALA A 188 45.96 -17.62 23.52
CA ALA A 188 45.51 -16.60 22.57
C ALA A 188 43.99 -16.42 22.59
N LEU A 189 43.21 -17.51 22.72
CA LEU A 189 41.75 -17.48 22.86
C LEU A 189 41.34 -16.66 24.08
N LEU A 190 41.89 -16.99 25.26
CA LEU A 190 41.57 -16.29 26.51
C LEU A 190 41.91 -14.80 26.44
N ALA A 191 43.11 -14.46 25.93
CA ALA A 191 43.54 -13.07 25.81
C ALA A 191 42.59 -12.26 24.89
N LEU A 192 42.11 -12.88 23.82
CA LEU A 192 41.25 -12.21 22.85
C LEU A 192 39.80 -12.08 23.37
N GLU A 193 39.30 -13.07 24.12
CA GLU A 193 38.01 -12.98 24.83
C GLU A 193 38.02 -11.91 25.93
N ASP A 194 39.10 -11.82 26.71
CA ASP A 194 39.30 -10.75 27.69
C ASP A 194 39.33 -9.38 27.01
N LYS A 195 40.04 -9.27 25.88
CA LYS A 195 40.09 -8.02 25.11
C LYS A 195 38.71 -7.62 24.59
N ILE A 196 37.95 -8.54 24.00
CA ILE A 196 36.57 -8.27 23.54
C ILE A 196 35.71 -7.76 24.69
N ARG A 197 35.76 -8.42 25.87
CA ARG A 197 35.02 -7.96 27.06
C ARG A 197 35.43 -6.55 27.46
N SER A 198 36.72 -6.25 27.48
CA SER A 198 37.22 -4.91 27.81
C SER A 198 36.74 -3.84 26.83
N VAL A 199 36.73 -4.13 25.52
CA VAL A 199 36.27 -3.21 24.48
C VAL A 199 34.76 -2.99 24.59
N ARG A 200 33.97 -4.05 24.82
CA ARG A 200 32.51 -3.92 25.02
C ARG A 200 32.16 -3.10 26.26
N LEU A 201 32.92 -3.24 27.34
CA LEU A 201 32.75 -2.41 28.53
C LEU A 201 33.07 -0.94 28.23
N ALA A 202 34.17 -0.67 27.52
CA ALA A 202 34.51 0.69 27.12
C ALA A 202 33.48 1.31 26.15
N GLU A 203 32.94 0.51 25.21
CA GLU A 203 31.84 0.91 24.33
C GLU A 203 30.58 1.25 25.13
N ALA A 204 30.23 0.43 26.13
CA ALA A 204 29.08 0.68 27.00
C ALA A 204 29.27 1.95 27.86
N GLU A 205 30.46 2.17 28.41
CA GLU A 205 30.79 3.39 29.16
C GLU A 205 30.75 4.63 28.26
N ALA A 206 31.28 4.54 27.04
CA ALA A 206 31.19 5.62 26.05
C ALA A 206 29.73 5.87 25.65
N TRP A 207 28.92 4.81 25.54
CA TRP A 207 27.50 4.93 25.29
C TRP A 207 26.80 5.67 26.44
N GLU A 208 27.01 5.29 27.70
CA GLU A 208 26.41 5.98 28.84
C GLU A 208 26.89 7.43 28.95
N LYS A 209 28.17 7.72 28.69
CA LYS A 209 28.70 9.09 28.68
C LYS A 209 28.07 9.96 27.60
N GLY A 210 27.74 9.39 26.43
CA GLY A 210 27.06 10.09 25.33
C GLY A 210 25.54 10.20 25.49
N LYS A 211 24.95 9.57 26.52
CA LYS A 211 23.50 9.60 26.79
C LYS A 211 22.92 11.02 26.91
N PRO A 212 23.47 11.95 27.70
CA PRO A 212 22.87 13.29 27.83
C PRO A 212 22.83 14.05 26.50
N GLU A 213 23.85 13.94 25.65
CA GLU A 213 23.85 14.60 24.34
C GLU A 213 22.80 14.00 23.40
N ARG A 214 22.62 12.67 23.43
CA ARG A 214 21.59 11.99 22.64
C ARG A 214 20.18 12.33 23.12
N GLU A 215 19.97 12.40 24.42
CA GLU A 215 18.69 12.83 25.00
C GLU A 215 18.40 14.29 24.65
N ALA A 216 19.39 15.18 24.74
CA ALA A 216 19.24 16.58 24.31
C ALA A 216 18.91 16.70 22.81
N LYS A 217 19.57 15.92 21.95
CA LYS A 217 19.25 15.88 20.51
C LYS A 217 17.84 15.33 20.24
N ALA A 218 17.44 14.28 20.96
CA ALA A 218 16.10 13.71 20.84
C ALA A 218 15.02 14.70 21.31
N GLU A 219 15.28 15.45 22.38
CA GLU A 219 14.39 16.49 22.88
C GLU A 219 14.32 17.68 21.92
N ALA A 220 15.45 18.13 21.37
CA ALA A 220 15.49 19.15 20.33
C ALA A 220 14.67 18.74 19.09
N ALA A 221 14.81 17.48 18.64
CA ALA A 221 14.03 16.94 17.52
C ALA A 221 12.53 16.89 17.83
N LYS A 222 12.13 16.53 19.06
CA LYS A 222 10.73 16.59 19.51
C LYS A 222 10.21 18.03 19.53
N ALA A 223 11.01 18.99 19.99
CA ALA A 223 10.65 20.41 20.00
C ALA A 223 10.52 20.99 18.58
N ASP A 224 11.38 20.57 17.65
CA ASP A 224 11.27 20.95 16.23
C ASP A 224 10.02 20.34 15.58
N ALA A 225 9.73 19.06 15.84
CA ALA A 225 8.52 18.41 15.34
C ALA A 225 7.25 19.07 15.88
N ALA A 226 7.23 19.42 17.16
CA ALA A 226 6.11 20.15 17.77
C ALA A 226 5.91 21.54 17.16
N ARG A 227 7.00 22.26 16.84
CA ARG A 227 6.94 23.56 16.14
C ARG A 227 6.32 23.44 14.75
N ARG A 228 6.74 22.45 13.96
CA ARG A 228 6.16 22.19 12.63
C ARG A 228 4.68 21.82 12.72
N ALA A 229 4.31 20.95 13.66
CA ALA A 229 2.90 20.59 13.86
C ALA A 229 2.02 21.81 14.24
N ALA A 230 2.55 22.73 15.07
CA ALA A 230 1.86 23.96 15.41
C ALA A 230 1.73 24.93 14.22
N GLU A 231 2.76 25.02 13.38
CA GLU A 231 2.73 25.81 12.14
C GLU A 231 1.72 25.26 11.13
N ASP A 232 1.74 23.95 10.90
CA ASP A 232 0.77 23.26 10.04
C ASP A 232 -0.67 23.46 10.52
N ALA A 233 -0.91 23.41 11.82
CA ALA A 233 -2.23 23.69 12.40
C ALA A 233 -2.68 25.14 12.14
N ARG A 234 -1.76 26.11 12.20
CA ARG A 234 -2.06 27.51 11.85
C ARG A 234 -2.39 27.65 10.37
N ILE A 235 -1.60 27.03 9.48
CA ILE A 235 -1.84 27.06 8.03
C ILE A 235 -3.21 26.43 7.70
N GLN A 236 -3.54 25.29 8.31
CA GLN A 236 -4.85 24.67 8.13
C GLN A 236 -6.00 25.56 8.60
N LYS A 237 -5.84 26.25 9.73
CA LYS A 237 -6.85 27.20 10.21
C LYS A 237 -7.07 28.34 9.20
N PHE A 238 -5.99 28.95 8.71
CA PHE A 238 -6.10 29.98 7.67
C PHE A 238 -6.73 29.46 6.37
N ALA A 239 -6.41 28.24 5.95
CA ALA A 239 -7.01 27.63 4.77
C ALA A 239 -8.52 27.40 4.95
N ARG A 240 -8.96 26.98 6.14
CA ARG A 240 -10.39 26.83 6.47
C ARG A 240 -11.10 28.18 6.49
N GLU A 241 -10.55 29.18 7.17
CA GLU A 241 -11.12 30.53 7.21
C GLU A 241 -11.25 31.14 5.80
N LYS A 242 -10.25 30.93 4.94
CA LYS A 242 -10.31 31.35 3.54
C LYS A 242 -11.39 30.59 2.75
N ALA A 243 -11.49 29.28 2.92
CA ALA A 243 -12.51 28.46 2.26
C ALA A 243 -13.94 28.84 2.70
N GLU A 244 -14.14 29.12 3.99
CA GLU A 244 -15.41 29.59 4.53
C GLU A 244 -15.78 30.98 3.99
N ALA A 245 -14.81 31.90 3.89
CA ALA A 245 -15.02 33.21 3.30
C ALA A 245 -15.38 33.13 1.79
N GLU A 246 -14.68 32.29 1.02
CA GLU A 246 -15.01 32.05 -0.39
C GLU A 246 -16.40 31.40 -0.55
N ALA A 247 -16.77 30.47 0.33
CA ALA A 247 -18.10 29.85 0.33
C ALA A 247 -19.19 30.88 0.66
N ALA A 248 -18.97 31.76 1.63
CA ALA A 248 -19.90 32.83 1.97
C ALA A 248 -20.08 33.82 0.82
N GLN A 249 -19.00 34.21 0.14
CA GLN A 249 -19.08 35.09 -1.04
C GLN A 249 -19.87 34.43 -2.18
N ARG A 250 -19.64 33.14 -2.45
CA ARG A 250 -20.41 32.41 -3.47
C ARG A 250 -21.90 32.34 -3.11
N ALA A 251 -22.22 32.10 -1.84
CA ALA A 251 -23.60 32.07 -1.38
C ALA A 251 -24.29 33.43 -1.51
N GLU A 252 -23.58 34.54 -1.26
CA GLU A 252 -24.11 35.89 -1.46
C GLU A 252 -24.38 36.19 -2.94
N VAL A 253 -23.44 35.85 -3.83
CA VAL A 253 -23.60 36.01 -5.28
C VAL A 253 -24.77 35.17 -5.81
N GLU A 254 -24.89 33.91 -5.38
CA GLU A 254 -26.01 33.06 -5.78
C GLU A 254 -27.36 33.61 -5.27
N ALA A 255 -27.39 34.14 -4.05
CA ALA A 255 -28.60 34.76 -3.50
C ALA A 255 -29.01 36.01 -4.27
N GLN A 256 -28.05 36.83 -4.73
CA GLN A 256 -28.32 37.99 -5.58
C GLN A 256 -28.89 37.56 -6.93
N LEU A 257 -28.27 36.58 -7.60
CA LEU A 257 -28.79 36.05 -8.88
C LEU A 257 -30.23 35.53 -8.75
N ARG A 258 -30.54 34.80 -7.66
CA ARG A 258 -31.91 34.33 -7.42
C ARG A 258 -32.91 35.46 -7.18
N ARG A 259 -32.49 36.58 -6.58
CA ARG A 259 -33.36 37.76 -6.42
C ARG A 259 -33.62 38.43 -7.76
N GLU A 260 -32.58 38.63 -8.57
CA GLU A 260 -32.73 39.19 -9.91
C GLU A 260 -33.61 38.32 -10.82
N GLU A 261 -33.48 36.99 -10.74
CA GLU A 261 -34.35 36.07 -11.48
C GLU A 261 -35.82 36.19 -11.07
N ARG A 262 -36.09 36.34 -9.77
CA ARG A 262 -37.45 36.55 -9.25
C ARG A 262 -38.04 37.87 -9.72
N GLU A 263 -37.28 38.95 -9.69
CA GLU A 263 -37.72 40.26 -10.19
C GLU A 263 -38.00 40.24 -11.69
N LYS A 264 -37.16 39.57 -12.48
CA LYS A 264 -37.40 39.35 -13.93
C LYS A 264 -38.65 38.48 -14.18
N ALA A 265 -38.92 37.50 -13.33
CA ALA A 265 -40.12 36.68 -13.45
C ALA A 265 -41.40 37.44 -13.08
N GLU A 266 -41.34 38.28 -12.04
CA GLU A 266 -42.46 39.10 -11.58
C GLU A 266 -42.83 40.19 -12.59
N THR A 267 -41.83 40.89 -13.13
CA THR A 267 -42.05 41.89 -14.19
C THR A 267 -42.68 41.27 -15.44
N LYS A 268 -42.25 40.07 -15.86
CA LYS A 268 -42.91 39.34 -16.96
C LYS A 268 -44.38 39.03 -16.68
N ARG A 269 -44.70 38.54 -15.48
CA ARG A 269 -46.10 38.26 -15.08
C ARG A 269 -46.97 39.51 -15.15
N ILE A 270 -46.49 40.63 -14.63
CA ILE A 270 -47.22 41.90 -14.66
C ILE A 270 -47.47 42.35 -16.11
N THR A 271 -46.49 42.22 -16.99
CA THR A 271 -46.66 42.57 -18.42
C THR A 271 -47.65 41.66 -19.14
N GLU A 272 -47.65 40.36 -18.84
CA GLU A 272 -48.58 39.39 -19.43
C GLU A 272 -50.02 39.63 -18.97
N GLU A 273 -50.24 39.93 -17.69
CA GLU A 273 -51.57 40.27 -17.17
C GLU A 273 -52.13 41.55 -17.80
N ARG A 274 -51.29 42.58 -17.98
CA ARG A 274 -51.71 43.83 -18.63
C ARG A 274 -52.16 43.61 -20.07
N LEU A 275 -51.43 42.77 -20.83
CA LEU A 275 -51.81 42.42 -22.21
C LEU A 275 -53.11 41.61 -22.26
N LYS A 276 -53.37 40.77 -21.26
CA LYS A 276 -54.61 40.00 -21.15
C LYS A 276 -55.83 40.91 -20.93
N VAL A 277 -55.73 41.85 -20.01
CA VAL A 277 -56.80 42.82 -19.71
C VAL A 277 -57.15 43.68 -20.94
N GLU A 278 -56.15 44.13 -21.70
CA GLU A 278 -56.40 44.92 -22.91
C GLU A 278 -57.17 44.11 -23.98
N ARG A 279 -56.84 42.83 -24.17
CA ARG A 279 -57.54 41.95 -25.13
C ARG A 279 -59.00 41.73 -24.73
N GLU A 280 -59.26 41.50 -23.45
CA GLU A 280 -60.62 41.31 -22.94
C GLU A 280 -61.47 42.59 -23.11
N SER A 281 -60.89 43.78 -22.90
CA SER A 281 -61.61 45.04 -23.12
C SER A 281 -61.99 45.29 -24.58
N ARG A 282 -61.17 44.87 -25.56
CA ARG A 282 -61.48 45.04 -26.99
C ARG A 282 -62.62 44.13 -27.43
N LEU A 283 -62.61 42.87 -26.98
CA LEU A 283 -63.67 41.90 -27.29
C LEU A 283 -65.04 42.31 -26.70
N ALA A 284 -65.05 42.98 -25.55
CA ALA A 284 -66.29 43.49 -24.95
C ALA A 284 -66.89 44.65 -25.75
N ALA A 285 -66.06 45.55 -26.30
CA ALA A 285 -66.51 46.68 -27.11
C ALA A 285 -67.14 46.22 -28.44
N GLU A 286 -66.54 45.23 -29.10
CA GLU A 286 -67.02 44.70 -30.38
C GLU A 286 -68.42 44.06 -30.24
N LYS A 287 -68.65 43.29 -29.18
CA LYS A 287 -69.96 42.67 -28.90
C LYS A 287 -71.07 43.70 -28.64
N ALA A 288 -70.74 44.83 -28.03
CA ALA A 288 -71.73 45.88 -27.75
C ALA A 288 -72.21 46.57 -29.04
N GLU A 289 -71.34 46.71 -30.04
CA GLU A 289 -71.66 47.34 -31.31
C GLU A 289 -72.55 46.44 -32.21
N GLU A 290 -72.27 45.14 -32.23
CA GLU A 290 -73.09 44.15 -32.96
C GLU A 290 -74.52 44.09 -32.42
N ALA A 291 -74.68 44.14 -31.09
CA ALA A 291 -75.99 44.19 -30.44
C ALA A 291 -76.82 45.41 -30.89
N ARG A 292 -76.19 46.60 -30.99
CA ARG A 292 -76.86 47.83 -31.43
C ARG A 292 -77.40 47.72 -32.86
N ILE A 293 -76.59 47.21 -33.79
CA ILE A 293 -76.97 47.07 -35.21
C ILE A 293 -78.14 46.09 -35.36
N SER A 294 -78.12 44.99 -34.59
CA SER A 294 -79.21 44.00 -34.63
C SER A 294 -80.56 44.55 -34.16
N SER A 295 -80.55 45.37 -33.10
CA SER A 295 -81.76 46.02 -32.57
C SER A 295 -82.34 47.05 -33.55
N GLU A 296 -81.49 47.77 -34.28
CA GLU A 296 -81.91 48.76 -35.27
C GLU A 296 -82.61 48.12 -36.47
N ARG A 297 -82.11 46.96 -36.94
CA ARG A 297 -82.74 46.21 -38.04
C ARG A 297 -84.13 45.69 -37.69
N LEU A 298 -84.31 45.14 -36.49
CA LEU A 298 -85.61 44.69 -36.00
C LEU A 298 -86.62 45.84 -35.93
N ALA A 299 -86.19 47.01 -35.42
CA ALA A 299 -87.04 48.19 -35.31
C ALA A 299 -87.50 48.73 -36.67
N ASN A 300 -86.67 48.61 -37.71
CA ASN A 300 -87.03 49.03 -39.07
C ASN A 300 -87.95 48.02 -39.78
N ALA A 301 -87.75 46.72 -39.54
CA ALA A 301 -88.55 45.67 -40.17
C ALA A 301 -89.98 45.56 -39.59
N CYS A 302 -90.21 46.04 -38.36
CA CYS A 302 -91.51 45.97 -37.70
C CYS A 302 -91.95 47.30 -37.07
N PRO A 303 -92.48 48.25 -37.86
CA PRO A 303 -92.89 49.56 -37.37
C PRO A 303 -94.04 49.51 -36.33
N SER A 304 -94.94 48.53 -36.46
CA SER A 304 -96.03 48.29 -35.50
C SER A 304 -95.50 47.90 -34.12
N PHE A 305 -94.52 46.99 -34.08
CA PHE A 305 -93.83 46.62 -32.85
C PHE A 305 -93.05 47.80 -32.27
N LYS A 306 -92.30 48.55 -33.10
CA LYS A 306 -91.58 49.76 -32.67
C LYS A 306 -92.52 50.81 -32.07
N ALA A 307 -93.69 51.04 -32.66
CA ALA A 307 -94.67 52.00 -32.15
C ALA A 307 -95.23 51.60 -30.77
N LYS A 308 -95.30 50.29 -30.48
CA LYS A 308 -95.72 49.76 -29.19
C LYS A 308 -94.57 49.37 -28.26
N ASP A 309 -93.31 49.59 -28.63
CA ASP A 309 -92.15 49.18 -27.83
C ASP A 309 -92.17 49.82 -26.43
N GLY A 310 -92.45 51.12 -26.36
CA GLY A 310 -92.65 51.81 -25.07
C GLY A 310 -93.85 51.29 -24.27
N TYR A 311 -94.91 50.83 -24.96
CA TYR A 311 -96.06 50.20 -24.33
C TYR A 311 -95.67 48.84 -23.73
N TYR A 312 -94.99 47.98 -24.50
CA TYR A 312 -94.52 46.67 -24.06
C TYR A 312 -93.50 46.76 -22.93
N ALA A 313 -92.50 47.65 -23.04
CA ALA A 313 -91.52 47.88 -21.99
C ALA A 313 -92.18 48.32 -20.68
N THR A 314 -93.14 49.23 -20.75
CA THR A 314 -93.88 49.71 -19.56
C THR A 314 -94.78 48.62 -18.97
N ARG A 315 -95.40 47.79 -19.81
CA ARG A 315 -96.27 46.69 -19.37
C ARG A 315 -95.46 45.55 -18.76
N MET A 316 -94.34 45.18 -19.40
CA MET A 316 -93.40 44.19 -18.90
C MET A 316 -92.80 44.62 -17.56
N LYS A 317 -92.38 45.90 -17.43
CA LYS A 317 -91.89 46.44 -16.15
C LYS A 317 -92.93 46.31 -15.04
N ARG A 318 -94.18 46.70 -15.31
CA ARG A 318 -95.28 46.54 -14.34
C ARG A 318 -95.51 45.08 -13.96
N SER A 319 -95.40 44.18 -14.93
CA SER A 319 -95.56 42.75 -14.73
C SER A 319 -94.40 42.15 -13.91
N VAL A 320 -93.15 42.56 -14.16
CA VAL A 320 -91.98 42.16 -13.36
C VAL A 320 -92.09 42.69 -11.92
N GLU A 321 -92.49 43.95 -11.73
CA GLU A 321 -92.75 44.51 -10.40
C GLU A 321 -93.87 43.74 -9.67
N LEU A 322 -94.90 43.27 -10.38
CA LEU A 322 -95.92 42.37 -9.83
C LEU A 322 -95.31 41.01 -9.43
N GLY A 323 -94.46 40.44 -10.28
CA GLY A 323 -93.73 39.19 -9.98
C GLY A 323 -92.84 39.30 -8.74
N GLU A 324 -92.10 40.41 -8.58
CA GLU A 324 -91.29 40.68 -7.38
C GLU A 324 -92.16 40.85 -6.13
N LYS A 325 -93.30 41.56 -6.24
CA LYS A 325 -94.26 41.69 -5.14
C LYS A 325 -94.85 40.34 -4.74
N LEU A 326 -95.18 39.49 -5.70
CA LEU A 326 -95.69 38.13 -5.45
C LEU A 326 -94.63 37.24 -4.80
N LYS A 327 -93.36 37.32 -5.24
CA LYS A 327 -92.24 36.59 -4.64
C LYS A 327 -92.00 36.97 -3.17
N ASN A 328 -92.30 38.22 -2.81
CA ASN A 328 -92.05 38.78 -1.48
C ASN A 328 -93.31 38.81 -0.57
N ALA A 329 -94.46 38.30 -1.03
CA ALA A 329 -95.71 38.30 -0.24
C ALA A 329 -95.74 37.10 0.74
N PRO A 330 -95.92 37.33 2.06
CA PRO A 330 -95.68 36.32 3.10
C PRO A 330 -96.72 35.17 3.23
N ALA A 331 -97.70 35.06 2.32
CA ALA A 331 -98.72 33.99 2.35
C ALA A 331 -99.20 33.52 0.95
N ILE A 332 -98.50 33.91 -0.12
CA ILE A 332 -98.88 33.57 -1.50
C ILE A 332 -97.75 32.74 -2.10
N SER A 333 -97.88 31.43 -2.05
CA SER A 333 -97.04 30.54 -2.85
C SER A 333 -97.34 30.78 -4.33
N LEU A 334 -96.31 31.02 -5.15
CA LEU A 334 -96.43 30.97 -6.61
C LEU A 334 -96.87 29.57 -7.11
N ASN A 335 -97.03 28.57 -6.24
CA ASN A 335 -97.50 27.22 -6.54
C ASN A 335 -98.98 26.99 -6.18
N GLY A 336 -99.79 28.04 -6.02
CA GLY A 336 -101.24 27.92 -5.80
C GLY A 336 -102.08 28.82 -6.73
N PRO A 337 -103.33 28.45 -7.03
CA PRO A 337 -104.17 29.07 -8.07
C PRO A 337 -104.71 30.48 -7.75
N GLY A 338 -104.31 31.09 -6.63
CA GLY A 338 -104.90 32.35 -6.16
C GLY A 338 -104.33 33.60 -6.83
N ALA A 339 -103.09 33.95 -6.50
CA ALA A 339 -102.51 35.25 -6.85
C ALA A 339 -101.38 35.21 -7.89
N ALA A 340 -100.93 34.01 -8.29
CA ALA A 340 -99.96 33.83 -9.38
C ALA A 340 -100.62 33.90 -10.77
N CYS A 341 -101.89 33.52 -10.88
CA CYS A 341 -102.60 33.46 -12.16
C CYS A 341 -102.67 34.83 -12.88
N PRO A 342 -102.98 35.96 -12.21
CA PRO A 342 -102.97 37.26 -12.87
C PRO A 342 -101.59 37.68 -13.42
N PHE A 343 -100.49 37.28 -12.77
CA PHE A 343 -99.14 37.55 -13.26
C PHE A 343 -98.83 36.72 -14.51
N PHE A 344 -99.13 35.42 -14.48
CA PHE A 344 -98.91 34.57 -15.65
C PHE A 344 -99.84 34.94 -16.81
N ASP A 345 -101.10 35.30 -16.55
CA ASP A 345 -102.02 35.77 -17.58
C ASP A 345 -101.54 37.08 -18.21
N ASP A 346 -101.01 38.01 -17.41
CA ASP A 346 -100.44 39.25 -17.94
C ASP A 346 -99.14 39.00 -18.72
N GLN A 347 -98.23 38.15 -18.23
CA GLN A 347 -97.02 37.76 -18.98
C GLN A 347 -97.36 37.08 -20.31
N ILE A 348 -98.26 36.09 -20.29
CA ILE A 348 -98.73 35.40 -21.50
C ILE A 348 -99.39 36.41 -22.44
N SER A 349 -100.22 37.32 -21.94
CA SER A 349 -100.87 38.36 -22.74
C SER A 349 -99.85 39.31 -23.37
N ILE A 350 -98.85 39.78 -22.62
CA ILE A 350 -97.79 40.66 -23.14
C ILE A 350 -97.01 39.94 -24.24
N TYR A 351 -96.52 38.73 -23.96
CA TYR A 351 -95.73 37.97 -24.93
C TYR A 351 -96.55 37.57 -26.15
N LYS A 352 -97.84 37.30 -25.99
CA LYS A 352 -98.74 36.99 -27.11
C LYS A 352 -99.01 38.22 -27.97
N GLU A 353 -99.23 39.40 -27.38
CA GLU A 353 -99.38 40.64 -28.14
C GLU A 353 -98.10 41.01 -28.90
N ILE A 354 -96.93 40.87 -28.25
CA ILE A 354 -95.63 41.03 -28.89
C ILE A 354 -95.48 40.02 -30.03
N HIS A 355 -95.80 38.75 -29.78
CA HIS A 355 -95.76 37.70 -30.77
C HIS A 355 -96.65 38.04 -31.97
N ASP A 356 -97.90 38.44 -31.76
CA ASP A 356 -98.85 38.72 -32.82
C ASP A 356 -98.41 39.95 -33.66
N ASP A 357 -97.88 40.98 -33.01
CA ASP A 357 -97.30 42.15 -33.70
C ASP A 357 -96.05 41.78 -34.52
N LEU A 358 -95.16 40.94 -33.97
CA LEU A 358 -93.98 40.44 -34.70
C LEU A 358 -94.36 39.47 -35.81
N TYR A 359 -95.39 38.64 -35.60
CA TYR A 359 -95.90 37.69 -36.57
C TYR A 359 -96.47 38.42 -37.79
N ALA A 360 -97.18 39.53 -37.58
CA ALA A 360 -97.62 40.41 -38.65
C ALA A 360 -96.46 40.96 -39.51
N CYS A 361 -95.26 41.02 -38.93
CA CYS A 361 -94.04 41.47 -39.60
C CYS A 361 -93.23 40.34 -40.26
N LEU A 362 -93.64 39.06 -40.20
CA LEU A 362 -92.91 37.95 -40.84
C LEU A 362 -92.74 38.12 -42.35
N ASN A 363 -93.68 38.78 -43.01
CA ASN A 363 -93.61 39.09 -44.44
C ASN A 363 -92.50 40.12 -44.78
N SER A 364 -91.83 40.73 -43.79
CA SER A 364 -90.68 41.63 -44.01
C SER A 364 -89.44 40.91 -44.56
N GLY A 365 -89.34 39.59 -44.39
CA GLY A 365 -88.17 38.80 -44.81
C GLY A 365 -86.92 38.98 -43.94
N GLU A 366 -86.96 39.80 -42.89
CA GLU A 366 -85.83 40.03 -41.98
C GLU A 366 -85.62 38.80 -41.05
N PRO A 367 -84.45 38.14 -41.07
CA PRO A 367 -84.19 36.95 -40.26
C PRO A 367 -84.38 37.19 -38.76
N LYS A 368 -84.10 38.41 -38.28
CA LYS A 368 -84.27 38.80 -36.88
C LYS A 368 -85.74 38.84 -36.46
N VAL A 369 -86.67 39.14 -37.36
CA VAL A 369 -88.11 39.07 -37.05
C VAL A 369 -88.52 37.61 -36.86
N LYS A 370 -88.05 36.70 -37.71
CA LYS A 370 -88.31 35.26 -37.55
C LYS A 370 -87.75 34.72 -36.23
N GLU A 371 -86.50 35.03 -35.91
CA GLU A 371 -85.86 34.64 -34.65
C GLU A 371 -86.64 35.22 -33.44
N ALA A 372 -87.07 36.48 -33.53
CA ALA A 372 -87.88 37.10 -32.48
C ALA A 372 -89.26 36.42 -32.32
N VAL A 373 -89.95 36.09 -33.41
CA VAL A 373 -91.22 35.35 -33.36
C VAL A 373 -91.04 33.97 -32.73
N GLU A 374 -90.00 33.22 -33.10
CA GLU A 374 -89.68 31.92 -32.51
C GLU A 374 -89.40 32.04 -31.01
N ASN A 375 -88.60 33.03 -30.60
CA ASN A 375 -88.31 33.29 -29.19
C ASN A 375 -89.58 33.66 -28.40
N MET A 376 -90.43 34.52 -28.95
CA MET A 376 -91.67 34.92 -28.28
C MET A 376 -92.67 33.75 -28.21
N THR A 377 -92.72 32.90 -29.24
CA THR A 377 -93.48 31.65 -29.21
C THR A 377 -93.00 30.75 -28.06
N GLY A 378 -91.68 30.59 -27.93
CA GLY A 378 -91.06 29.85 -26.83
C GLY A 378 -91.42 30.42 -25.46
N MET A 379 -91.41 31.75 -25.31
CA MET A 379 -91.78 32.41 -24.05
C MET A 379 -93.26 32.26 -23.71
N VAL A 380 -94.16 32.40 -24.69
CA VAL A 380 -95.60 32.14 -24.49
C VAL A 380 -95.83 30.70 -24.03
N MET A 381 -95.19 29.71 -24.67
CA MET A 381 -95.30 28.31 -24.27
C MET A 381 -94.73 28.07 -22.87
N LEU A 382 -93.58 28.64 -22.55
CA LEU A 382 -92.94 28.52 -21.23
C LEU A 382 -93.88 29.04 -20.12
N PHE A 383 -94.44 30.23 -20.30
CA PHE A 383 -95.33 30.81 -19.30
C PHE A 383 -96.68 30.09 -19.23
N GLN A 384 -97.20 29.56 -20.34
CA GLN A 384 -98.37 28.68 -20.32
C GLN A 384 -98.12 27.40 -19.53
N GLN A 385 -96.95 26.77 -19.72
CA GLN A 385 -96.58 25.57 -18.99
C GLN A 385 -96.39 25.85 -17.49
N GLN A 386 -95.78 26.99 -17.14
CA GLN A 386 -95.70 27.46 -15.75
C GLN A 386 -97.09 27.73 -15.16
N LYS A 387 -97.98 28.41 -15.89
CA LYS A 387 -99.37 28.65 -15.48
C LYS A 387 -100.11 27.34 -15.17
N GLN A 388 -99.99 26.33 -16.04
CA GLN A 388 -100.56 25.00 -15.83
C GLN A 388 -99.97 24.29 -14.60
N GLY A 389 -98.64 24.36 -14.41
CA GLY A 389 -97.95 23.73 -13.28
C GLY A 389 -98.39 24.29 -11.91
N VAL A 390 -98.90 25.52 -11.88
CA VAL A 390 -99.40 26.21 -10.67
C VAL A 390 -100.90 25.96 -10.42
N GLY A 391 -101.59 25.26 -11.33
CA GLY A 391 -103.00 24.91 -11.20
C GLY A 391 -103.98 26.05 -11.50
N CYS A 392 -103.53 27.08 -12.22
CA CYS A 392 -104.40 28.13 -12.74
C CYS A 392 -105.26 27.60 -13.89
N PRO A 393 -106.61 27.78 -13.86
CA PRO A 393 -107.47 27.37 -14.96
C PRO A 393 -107.20 28.12 -16.29
#